data_AF-A0A554GRT3-F1
#
_entry.id   AF-A0A554GRT3-F1
#
_cell.length_a   1.000
_cell.length_b   1.000
_cell.length_c   1.000
_cell.angle_alpha   90.00
_cell.angle_beta   90.00
_cell.angle_gamma   90.00
#
_symmetry.space_group_name_H-M   'P 1'
#
loop_
_entity.id
_entity.type
_entity.pdbx_description
1 polymer ?
#
loop_
_entity_poly.entity_id
_entity_poly.type
_entity_poly.pdbx_seq_one_letter_code
_entity_poly.pdbx_strand_id
1 'polypeptide(L)'
;MPIDTESLLRRLSNLDTLARAGSAIAGFPWESIAPFANLWSQSWPGEVAEALGDVDELAVALEEDCPAGGPQWIALALRDGSTVPRAPDDETNDVVLWQGSAVVSEGLDAAPLLIVGGSLTVDGWLRVNDGSTVVVAGGLKAHGVRCIGNLVVLGDIEADFVRAEGNGGILFARQVSCRLYDNPHLAVHSRVVAESAVYERGSEKTRPSGVQGVSPESLLAEGLVQKEPGSDRAILDYEEIERRGATRQPVFRGA
;
A
#
# COMPACT_ATOMS: atom_id res chain seq x y z
N MET A 1 2.39 0.83 -22.12
CA MET A 1 2.55 2.06 -22.93
C MET A 1 3.35 3.02 -22.08
N PRO A 2 4.44 3.63 -22.57
CA PRO A 2 5.14 4.66 -21.82
C PRO A 2 4.18 5.80 -21.51
N ILE A 3 4.27 6.35 -20.30
CA ILE A 3 3.45 7.49 -19.89
C ILE A 3 3.93 8.71 -20.65
N ASP A 4 3.00 9.43 -21.24
CA ASP A 4 3.27 10.73 -21.88
C ASP A 4 3.52 11.78 -20.78
N THR A 5 4.78 12.16 -20.61
CA THR A 5 5.20 13.09 -19.55
C THR A 5 4.58 14.48 -19.74
N GLU A 6 4.35 14.95 -20.97
CA GLU A 6 3.67 16.23 -21.21
C GLU A 6 2.22 16.18 -20.68
N SER A 7 1.52 15.07 -20.94
CA SER A 7 0.20 14.85 -20.37
C SER A 7 0.25 14.74 -18.84
N LEU A 8 1.28 14.14 -18.25
CA LEU A 8 1.44 14.03 -16.79
C LEU A 8 1.61 15.42 -16.14
N LEU A 9 2.53 16.24 -16.66
CA LEU A 9 2.79 17.60 -16.16
C LEU A 9 1.54 18.48 -16.26
N ARG A 10 0.81 18.41 -17.38
CA ARG A 10 -0.46 19.13 -17.53
C ARG A 10 -1.50 18.71 -16.48
N ARG A 11 -1.59 17.42 -16.15
CA ARG A 11 -2.51 16.93 -15.12
C ARG A 11 -2.09 17.35 -13.71
N LEU A 12 -0.80 17.37 -13.41
CA LEU A 12 -0.28 17.91 -12.15
C LEU A 12 -0.63 19.39 -11.98
N SER A 13 -0.47 20.20 -13.04
CA SER A 13 -0.87 21.62 -13.01
C SER A 13 -2.38 21.82 -12.77
N ASN A 14 -3.22 20.98 -13.38
CA ASN A 14 -4.66 20.99 -13.10
C ASN A 14 -4.98 20.62 -11.64
N LEU A 15 -4.28 19.63 -11.09
CA LEU A 15 -4.43 19.26 -9.68
C LEU A 15 -3.99 20.38 -8.74
N ASP A 16 -2.91 21.11 -9.06
CA ASP A 16 -2.47 22.28 -8.29
C ASP A 16 -3.58 23.34 -8.22
N THR A 17 -4.20 23.62 -9.37
CA THR A 17 -5.32 24.57 -9.45
C THR A 17 -6.50 24.14 -8.58
N LEU A 18 -6.86 22.85 -8.63
CA LEU A 18 -7.95 22.29 -7.82
C LEU A 18 -7.63 22.31 -6.32
N ALA A 19 -6.40 21.94 -5.94
CA ALA A 19 -5.94 21.94 -4.57
C ALA A 19 -5.95 23.37 -3.97
N ARG A 20 -5.46 24.37 -4.73
CA ARG A 20 -5.50 25.79 -4.31
C ARG A 20 -6.92 26.33 -4.19
N ALA A 21 -7.84 25.83 -5.01
CA ALA A 21 -9.25 26.18 -4.94
C ALA A 21 -10.00 25.46 -3.80
N GLY A 22 -9.35 24.55 -3.05
CA GLY A 22 -10.00 23.74 -2.02
C GLY A 22 -11.11 22.84 -2.58
N SER A 23 -11.03 22.48 -3.86
CA SER A 23 -12.07 21.73 -4.55
C SER A 23 -11.94 20.24 -4.31
N ALA A 24 -13.07 19.54 -4.19
CA ALA A 24 -13.08 18.09 -4.16
C ALA A 24 -12.50 17.53 -5.48
N ILE A 25 -11.57 16.60 -5.37
CA ILE A 25 -11.13 15.80 -6.51
C ILE A 25 -12.24 14.76 -6.74
N ALA A 26 -12.66 14.52 -7.99
CA ALA A 26 -13.78 13.62 -8.27
C ALA A 26 -13.62 12.27 -7.53
N GLY A 27 -14.49 11.91 -6.59
CA GLY A 27 -14.37 10.66 -5.80
C GLY A 27 -13.52 10.73 -4.53
N PHE A 28 -12.84 11.85 -4.26
CA PHE A 28 -12.15 12.12 -2.99
C PHE A 28 -12.45 13.56 -2.55
N PRO A 29 -13.34 13.75 -1.55
CA PRO A 29 -13.54 15.07 -0.94
C PRO A 29 -12.19 15.65 -0.51
N TRP A 30 -12.00 16.96 -0.66
CA TRP A 30 -10.76 17.58 -0.18
C TRP A 30 -10.57 17.31 1.31
N GLU A 31 -11.63 17.14 2.10
CA GLU A 31 -11.57 16.76 3.51
C GLU A 31 -11.09 15.32 3.75
N SER A 32 -11.23 14.43 2.76
CA SER A 32 -10.59 13.11 2.80
C SER A 32 -9.12 13.22 2.46
N ILE A 33 -8.73 14.26 1.71
CA ILE A 33 -7.35 14.51 1.28
C ILE A 33 -6.59 15.42 2.28
N ALA A 34 -7.27 16.31 2.97
CA ALA A 34 -6.71 17.35 3.84
C ALA A 34 -5.99 16.81 5.08
N PRO A 35 -6.38 15.69 5.71
CA PRO A 35 -5.59 15.05 6.75
C PRO A 35 -4.18 14.67 6.27
N PHE A 36 -4.03 14.45 4.95
CA PHE A 36 -2.74 14.21 4.32
C PHE A 36 -1.96 15.47 4.01
N ALA A 37 -2.62 16.62 3.93
CA ALA A 37 -1.94 17.88 3.69
C ALA A 37 -0.93 18.21 4.80
N ASN A 38 -0.95 17.55 5.96
CA ASN A 38 0.12 17.66 6.96
C ASN A 38 1.30 16.70 6.70
N LEU A 39 1.05 15.49 6.18
CA LEU A 39 2.09 14.53 5.73
C LEU A 39 2.73 14.96 4.39
N TRP A 40 1.98 15.73 3.57
CA TRP A 40 2.36 16.30 2.27
C TRP A 40 2.52 17.83 2.34
N SER A 41 2.52 18.43 3.54
CA SER A 41 2.49 19.90 3.75
C SER A 41 3.64 20.65 3.11
N GLN A 42 4.67 19.92 2.71
CA GLN A 42 5.89 20.45 2.13
C GLN A 42 5.94 20.32 0.60
N SER A 43 4.92 19.72 -0.04
CA SER A 43 4.85 19.69 -1.50
C SER A 43 3.46 19.91 -2.11
N TRP A 44 3.40 20.76 -3.12
CA TRP A 44 2.23 21.01 -3.95
C TRP A 44 2.35 20.32 -5.31
N PRO A 45 1.23 19.99 -6.00
CA PRO A 45 1.29 19.37 -7.32
C PRO A 45 2.11 20.20 -8.33
N GLY A 46 2.09 21.53 -8.20
CA GLY A 46 2.92 22.43 -9.01
C GLY A 46 4.42 22.27 -8.75
N GLU A 47 4.83 22.11 -7.49
CA GLU A 47 6.24 21.90 -7.12
C GLU A 47 6.73 20.53 -7.61
N VAL A 48 5.86 19.52 -7.62
CA VAL A 48 6.14 18.22 -8.23
C VAL A 48 6.31 18.35 -9.75
N ALA A 49 5.44 19.11 -10.42
CA ALA A 49 5.59 19.36 -11.85
C ALA A 49 6.88 20.11 -12.19
N GLU A 50 7.28 21.08 -11.37
CA GLU A 50 8.55 21.81 -11.52
C GLU A 50 9.76 20.89 -11.29
N ALA A 51 9.74 20.06 -10.25
CA ALA A 51 10.81 19.10 -9.95
C ALA A 51 10.99 18.04 -11.05
N LEU A 52 9.90 17.66 -11.72
CA LEU A 52 9.97 16.74 -12.84
C LEU A 52 10.60 17.36 -14.09
N GLY A 53 10.65 18.70 -14.21
CA GLY A 53 11.59 19.50 -15.01
C GLY A 53 11.62 19.33 -16.53
N ASP A 54 11.71 18.08 -17.02
CA ASP A 54 11.82 17.68 -18.42
C ASP A 54 11.27 16.25 -18.64
N VAL A 55 10.82 15.97 -19.87
CA VAL A 55 10.16 14.73 -20.29
C VAL A 55 11.08 13.51 -20.20
N ASP A 56 12.39 13.72 -20.29
CA ASP A 56 13.38 12.66 -20.61
C ASP A 56 13.93 11.90 -19.38
N GLU A 57 13.70 12.32 -18.14
CA GLU A 57 14.31 11.69 -16.95
C GLU A 57 13.35 11.51 -15.74
N LEU A 58 12.07 11.22 -16.00
CA LEU A 58 11.06 11.01 -14.96
C LEU A 58 11.47 9.99 -13.87
N ALA A 59 12.19 8.93 -14.23
CA ALA A 59 12.65 7.92 -13.27
C ALA A 59 13.74 8.48 -12.33
N VAL A 60 14.72 9.19 -12.86
CA VAL A 60 15.82 9.80 -12.07
C VAL A 60 15.26 10.87 -11.13
N ALA A 61 14.37 11.73 -11.63
CA ALA A 61 13.71 12.75 -10.83
C ALA A 61 12.86 12.14 -9.70
N LEU A 62 12.28 10.95 -9.93
CA LEU A 62 11.49 10.24 -8.93
C LEU A 62 12.34 9.58 -7.83
N GLU A 63 13.58 9.21 -8.14
CA GLU A 63 14.49 8.53 -7.21
C GLU A 63 15.34 9.50 -6.39
N GLU A 64 15.78 10.62 -6.97
CA GLU A 64 16.76 11.51 -6.33
C GLU A 64 16.15 12.79 -5.75
N ASP A 65 15.15 13.39 -6.42
CA ASP A 65 14.74 14.80 -6.17
C ASP A 65 13.21 15.01 -6.05
N CYS A 66 12.42 13.94 -5.93
CA CYS A 66 10.97 14.08 -5.85
C CYS A 66 10.55 14.70 -4.51
N PRO A 67 9.76 15.81 -4.51
CA PRO A 67 9.27 16.40 -3.28
C PRO A 67 8.48 15.39 -2.43
N ALA A 68 8.54 15.54 -1.11
CA ALA A 68 7.81 14.66 -0.19
C ALA A 68 6.30 14.71 -0.46
N GLY A 69 5.70 13.60 -0.91
CA GLY A 69 4.30 13.56 -1.36
C GLY A 69 4.12 13.53 -2.89
N GLY A 70 5.20 13.68 -3.66
CA GLY A 70 5.19 13.64 -5.11
C GLY A 70 4.63 12.36 -5.71
N PRO A 71 4.98 11.16 -5.21
CA PRO A 71 4.39 9.90 -5.69
C PRO A 71 2.85 9.85 -5.60
N GLN A 72 2.25 10.47 -4.57
CA GLN A 72 0.80 10.58 -4.38
C GLN A 72 0.17 11.53 -5.40
N TRP A 73 0.79 12.68 -5.65
CA TRP A 73 0.33 13.60 -6.68
C TRP A 73 0.42 12.99 -8.09
N ILE A 74 1.48 12.24 -8.35
CA ILE A 74 1.65 11.49 -9.60
C ILE A 74 0.58 10.41 -9.73
N ALA A 75 0.29 9.64 -8.67
CA ALA A 75 -0.80 8.66 -8.68
C ALA A 75 -2.14 9.32 -9.07
N LEU A 76 -2.47 10.46 -8.45
CA LEU A 76 -3.69 11.19 -8.77
C LEU A 76 -3.70 11.70 -10.22
N ALA A 77 -2.57 12.17 -10.74
CA ALA A 77 -2.45 12.60 -12.13
C ALA A 77 -2.57 11.43 -13.13
N LEU A 78 -2.22 10.21 -12.71
CA LEU A 78 -2.31 9.00 -13.53
C LEU A 78 -3.70 8.34 -13.53
N ARG A 79 -4.66 8.89 -12.78
CA ARG A 79 -5.94 8.22 -12.49
C ARG A 79 -6.83 7.92 -13.69
N ASP A 80 -6.95 8.84 -14.65
CA ASP A 80 -7.90 8.72 -15.76
C ASP A 80 -7.39 7.80 -16.91
N GLY A 81 -6.62 6.76 -16.57
CA GLY A 81 -6.15 5.74 -17.53
C GLY A 81 -7.10 4.55 -17.69
N SER A 82 -6.97 3.84 -18.81
CA SER A 82 -7.66 2.56 -18.99
C SER A 82 -7.08 1.48 -18.08
N THR A 83 -7.91 0.53 -17.64
CA THR A 83 -7.43 -0.67 -16.92
C THR A 83 -6.67 -1.58 -17.88
N VAL A 84 -5.42 -1.91 -17.55
CA VAL A 84 -4.59 -2.77 -18.41
C VAL A 84 -4.05 -3.94 -17.58
N PRO A 85 -4.40 -5.20 -17.91
CA PRO A 85 -3.75 -6.37 -17.35
C PRO A 85 -2.28 -6.38 -17.76
N ARG A 86 -1.37 -6.66 -16.84
CA ARG A 86 0.06 -6.85 -17.15
C ARG A 86 0.56 -8.06 -16.36
N ALA A 87 1.39 -8.89 -17.01
CA ALA A 87 2.23 -9.82 -16.29
C ALA A 87 3.29 -9.00 -15.50
N PRO A 88 3.80 -9.49 -14.37
CA PRO A 88 5.03 -8.94 -13.83
C PRO A 88 6.11 -9.10 -14.92
N ASP A 89 6.50 -8.00 -15.56
CA ASP A 89 7.68 -8.02 -16.40
C ASP A 89 8.87 -8.17 -15.44
N ASP A 90 9.60 -9.28 -15.59
CA ASP A 90 10.92 -9.44 -14.98
C ASP A 90 11.84 -8.35 -15.55
N GLU A 91 12.54 -7.63 -14.67
CA GLU A 91 13.60 -6.64 -14.96
C GLU A 91 13.18 -5.18 -15.26
N THR A 92 12.45 -4.51 -14.36
CA THR A 92 12.56 -3.04 -14.25
C THR A 92 13.01 -2.67 -12.86
N ASN A 93 14.31 -2.33 -12.73
CA ASN A 93 15.00 -2.17 -11.45
C ASN A 93 14.57 -0.96 -10.62
N ASP A 94 13.86 0.02 -11.18
CA ASP A 94 13.96 1.36 -10.59
C ASP A 94 12.55 1.95 -10.31
N VAL A 95 11.74 2.19 -11.36
CA VAL A 95 10.41 2.82 -11.20
C VAL A 95 9.33 2.20 -12.11
N VAL A 96 8.16 1.87 -11.54
CA VAL A 96 6.98 1.36 -12.25
C VAL A 96 5.81 2.31 -12.10
N LEU A 97 5.30 2.80 -13.22
CA LEU A 97 4.14 3.70 -13.26
C LEU A 97 2.99 3.07 -14.06
N TRP A 98 1.83 2.93 -13.43
CA TRP A 98 0.59 2.46 -14.03
C TRP A 98 -0.44 3.59 -14.13
N GLN A 99 -0.81 3.90 -15.37
CA GLN A 99 -1.95 4.78 -15.64
C GLN A 99 -3.25 4.00 -15.47
N GLY A 100 -4.21 4.54 -14.71
CA GLY A 100 -5.45 3.86 -14.39
C GLY A 100 -5.26 2.65 -13.46
N SER A 101 -6.22 1.73 -13.46
CA SER A 101 -6.20 0.55 -12.59
C SER A 101 -5.29 -0.56 -13.13
N ALA A 102 -4.66 -1.30 -12.22
CA ALA A 102 -3.78 -2.42 -12.52
C ALA A 102 -4.34 -3.73 -11.96
N VAL A 103 -4.18 -4.81 -12.72
CA VAL A 103 -4.50 -6.17 -12.29
C VAL A 103 -3.28 -7.06 -12.56
N VAL A 104 -2.77 -7.69 -11.50
CA VAL A 104 -1.65 -8.63 -11.52
C VAL A 104 -2.19 -10.01 -11.15
N SER A 105 -1.95 -11.00 -12.01
CA SER A 105 -2.54 -12.35 -11.90
C SER A 105 -1.81 -13.29 -10.94
N GLU A 106 -0.77 -12.82 -10.27
CA GLU A 106 0.05 -13.60 -9.35
C GLU A 106 0.58 -12.71 -8.22
N GLY A 107 1.47 -13.25 -7.38
CA GLY A 107 2.15 -12.46 -6.35
C GLY A 107 2.99 -11.34 -6.98
N LEU A 108 2.99 -10.18 -6.33
CA LEU A 108 3.74 -9.01 -6.74
C LEU A 108 4.74 -8.62 -5.67
N ASP A 109 6.03 -8.76 -5.98
CA ASP A 109 7.09 -8.13 -5.22
C ASP A 109 7.28 -6.71 -5.77
N ALA A 110 7.07 -5.71 -4.92
CA ALA A 110 7.07 -4.32 -5.35
C ALA A 110 8.47 -3.87 -5.79
N ALA A 111 8.52 -3.15 -6.91
CA ALA A 111 9.68 -2.36 -7.33
C ALA A 111 10.05 -1.30 -6.27
N PRO A 112 11.26 -0.71 -6.32
CA PRO A 112 11.64 0.38 -5.41
C PRO A 112 10.63 1.53 -5.40
N LEU A 113 10.10 1.91 -6.56
CA LEU A 113 8.94 2.80 -6.65
C LEU A 113 7.86 2.22 -7.56
N LEU A 114 6.66 2.06 -7.02
CA LEU A 114 5.48 1.60 -7.75
C LEU A 114 4.32 2.58 -7.55
N ILE A 115 3.84 3.18 -8.63
CA ILE A 115 2.72 4.13 -8.59
C ILE A 115 1.59 3.63 -9.50
N VAL A 116 0.38 3.50 -8.94
CA VAL A 116 -0.84 3.09 -9.65
C VAL A 116 -1.87 4.21 -9.56
N GLY A 117 -2.29 4.74 -10.70
CA GLY A 117 -3.24 5.86 -10.73
C GLY A 117 -4.69 5.48 -10.39
N GLY A 118 -5.06 4.23 -10.61
CA GLY A 118 -6.37 3.68 -10.27
C GLY A 118 -6.29 2.72 -9.09
N SER A 119 -7.11 1.67 -9.13
CA SER A 119 -7.07 0.60 -8.12
C SER A 119 -6.05 -0.48 -8.51
N LEU A 120 -5.45 -1.14 -7.53
CA LEU A 120 -4.55 -2.26 -7.72
C LEU A 120 -5.22 -3.56 -7.24
N THR A 121 -5.29 -4.57 -8.11
CA THR A 121 -5.71 -5.92 -7.75
C THR A 121 -4.56 -6.89 -7.97
N VAL A 122 -4.19 -7.64 -6.93
CA VAL A 122 -3.13 -8.66 -6.98
C VAL A 122 -3.78 -10.00 -6.64
N ASP A 123 -3.80 -10.95 -7.58
CA ASP A 123 -4.25 -12.33 -7.35
C ASP A 123 -3.14 -13.14 -6.65
N GLY A 124 -2.69 -12.63 -5.52
CA GLY A 124 -1.54 -13.12 -4.79
C GLY A 124 -1.21 -12.27 -3.59
N TRP A 125 0.05 -12.36 -3.17
CA TRP A 125 0.62 -11.49 -2.15
C TRP A 125 1.18 -10.22 -2.79
N LEU A 126 0.89 -9.07 -2.22
CA LEU A 126 1.68 -7.86 -2.43
C LEU A 126 2.77 -7.81 -1.37
N ARG A 127 4.04 -7.82 -1.78
CA ARG A 127 5.20 -7.63 -0.89
C ARG A 127 5.82 -6.27 -1.14
N VAL A 128 5.66 -5.37 -0.19
CA VAL A 128 6.33 -4.06 -0.17
C VAL A 128 7.60 -4.20 0.64
N ASN A 129 8.72 -4.36 -0.05
CA ASN A 129 10.02 -4.65 0.55
C ASN A 129 10.61 -3.41 1.23
N ASP A 130 11.69 -3.62 1.99
CA ASP A 130 12.44 -2.51 2.58
C ASP A 130 13.02 -1.62 1.48
N GLY A 131 12.96 -0.30 1.68
CA GLY A 131 13.29 0.70 0.66
C GLY A 131 12.25 0.88 -0.46
N SER A 132 11.23 0.02 -0.56
CA SER A 132 10.16 0.17 -1.58
C SER A 132 9.09 1.17 -1.14
N THR A 133 8.58 1.93 -2.11
CA THR A 133 7.42 2.81 -1.96
C THR A 133 6.35 2.45 -2.99
N VAL A 134 5.17 2.06 -2.50
CA VAL A 134 4.00 1.73 -3.30
C VAL A 134 2.90 2.75 -3.04
N VAL A 135 2.39 3.37 -4.10
CA VAL A 135 1.29 4.33 -4.04
C VAL A 135 0.16 3.90 -4.97
N VAL A 136 -1.05 3.82 -4.43
CA VAL A 136 -2.28 3.48 -5.17
C VAL A 136 -3.31 4.57 -4.95
N ALA A 137 -3.70 5.27 -6.00
CA ALA A 137 -4.69 6.35 -5.89
C ALA A 137 -6.14 5.84 -5.71
N GLY A 138 -6.43 4.59 -6.07
CA GLY A 138 -7.69 3.90 -5.81
C GLY A 138 -7.62 2.99 -4.59
N GLY A 139 -8.37 1.88 -4.64
CA GLY A 139 -8.31 0.82 -3.64
C GLY A 139 -7.27 -0.25 -3.98
N LEU A 140 -6.88 -1.03 -2.98
CA LEU A 140 -6.01 -2.19 -3.11
C LEU A 140 -6.77 -3.46 -2.71
N LYS A 141 -6.74 -4.47 -3.57
CA LYS A 141 -7.22 -5.81 -3.27
C LYS A 141 -6.10 -6.83 -3.47
N ALA A 142 -5.85 -7.66 -2.47
CA ALA A 142 -4.86 -8.74 -2.52
C ALA A 142 -5.30 -9.93 -1.67
N HIS A 143 -4.70 -11.12 -1.83
CA HIS A 143 -4.88 -12.20 -0.85
C HIS A 143 -4.13 -11.87 0.44
N GLY A 144 -2.89 -11.41 0.31
CA GLY A 144 -2.06 -10.99 1.43
C GLY A 144 -1.29 -9.71 1.12
N VAL A 145 -1.06 -8.90 2.15
CA VAL A 145 -0.19 -7.73 2.08
C VAL A 145 0.90 -7.90 3.12
N ARG A 146 2.16 -7.95 2.68
CA ARG A 146 3.32 -7.83 3.56
C ARG A 146 3.96 -6.48 3.30
N CYS A 147 4.00 -5.64 4.32
CA CYS A 147 4.51 -4.28 4.21
C CYS A 147 5.69 -4.10 5.17
N ILE A 148 6.88 -3.89 4.59
CA ILE A 148 8.09 -3.43 5.29
C ILE A 148 8.40 -1.98 4.93
N GLY A 149 8.31 -1.65 3.65
CA GLY A 149 8.50 -0.30 3.14
C GLY A 149 7.26 0.59 3.31
N ASN A 150 7.07 1.50 2.37
CA ASN A 150 5.97 2.47 2.38
C ASN A 150 4.84 1.99 1.48
N LEU A 151 3.64 1.79 2.03
CA LEU A 151 2.42 1.51 1.29
C LEU A 151 1.41 2.62 1.55
N VAL A 152 1.07 3.38 0.51
CA VAL A 152 0.08 4.45 0.57
C VAL A 152 -1.06 4.16 -0.40
N VAL A 153 -2.22 3.83 0.14
CA VAL A 153 -3.45 3.59 -0.62
C VAL A 153 -4.43 4.71 -0.29
N LEU A 154 -4.84 5.52 -1.27
CA LEU A 154 -5.75 6.64 -0.99
C LEU A 154 -7.19 6.17 -0.75
N GLY A 155 -7.55 5.00 -1.31
CA GLY A 155 -8.79 4.29 -1.02
C GLY A 155 -8.69 3.31 0.15
N ASP A 156 -9.38 2.18 0.03
CA ASP A 156 -9.38 1.10 1.03
C ASP A 156 -8.44 -0.03 0.62
N ILE A 157 -7.93 -0.75 1.62
CA ILE A 157 -7.25 -2.03 1.46
C ILE A 157 -8.23 -3.15 1.85
N GLU A 158 -8.38 -4.14 0.97
CA GLU A 158 -9.08 -5.40 1.21
C GLU A 158 -8.09 -6.55 1.00
N ALA A 159 -7.79 -7.30 2.07
CA ALA A 159 -6.95 -8.48 2.00
C ALA A 159 -7.32 -9.52 3.06
N ASP A 160 -7.03 -10.80 2.85
CA ASP A 160 -7.27 -11.79 3.91
C ASP A 160 -6.28 -11.62 5.07
N PHE A 161 -5.03 -11.29 4.73
CA PHE A 161 -3.95 -11.13 5.70
C PHE A 161 -3.17 -9.85 5.43
N VAL A 162 -2.91 -9.07 6.49
CA VAL A 162 -2.03 -7.90 6.44
C VAL A 162 -0.98 -8.02 7.53
N ARG A 163 0.29 -8.04 7.13
CA ARG A 163 1.44 -7.92 8.03
C ARG A 163 2.17 -6.62 7.76
N ALA A 164 2.23 -5.78 8.78
CA ALA A 164 2.88 -4.49 8.76
C ALA A 164 4.07 -4.56 9.72
N GLU A 165 5.29 -4.74 9.22
CA GLU A 165 6.47 -4.99 10.04
C GLU A 165 7.61 -4.04 9.67
N GLY A 166 8.50 -3.71 10.61
CA GLY A 166 9.66 -2.86 10.33
C GLY A 166 9.68 -1.57 11.16
N ASN A 167 10.85 -0.92 11.16
CA ASN A 167 11.13 0.28 11.94
C ASN A 167 11.28 1.48 11.00
N GLY A 168 10.16 2.07 10.56
CA GLY A 168 10.18 3.32 9.81
C GLY A 168 9.31 3.36 8.55
N GLY A 169 8.85 2.22 8.05
CA GLY A 169 7.86 2.17 6.97
C GLY A 169 6.48 2.67 7.42
N ILE A 170 5.64 3.00 6.45
CA ILE A 170 4.29 3.51 6.69
C ILE A 170 3.29 2.61 5.97
N LEU A 171 2.22 2.19 6.66
CA LEU A 171 1.02 1.68 6.01
C LEU A 171 -0.11 2.69 6.18
N PHE A 172 -0.51 3.27 5.06
CA PHE A 172 -1.60 4.22 4.96
C PHE A 172 -2.72 3.69 4.06
N ALA A 173 -3.94 3.72 4.57
CA ALA A 173 -5.19 3.53 3.86
C ALA A 173 -6.31 4.28 4.56
N ARG A 174 -7.40 4.59 3.85
CA ARG A 174 -8.61 5.09 4.51
C ARG A 174 -9.15 4.05 5.50
N GLN A 175 -9.21 2.80 5.05
CA GLN A 175 -9.53 1.65 5.88
C GLN A 175 -8.73 0.44 5.40
N VAL A 176 -8.26 -0.36 6.35
CA VAL A 176 -7.74 -1.71 6.12
C VAL A 176 -8.79 -2.69 6.59
N SER A 177 -9.34 -3.48 5.67
CA SER A 177 -10.29 -4.54 5.96
C SER A 177 -9.59 -5.87 5.74
N CYS A 178 -9.44 -6.66 6.80
CA CYS A 178 -8.79 -7.97 6.69
C CYS A 178 -9.33 -8.99 7.66
N ARG A 179 -8.91 -10.24 7.52
CA ARG A 179 -9.23 -11.28 8.50
C ARG A 179 -8.20 -11.26 9.60
N LEU A 180 -6.92 -11.32 9.24
CA LEU A 180 -5.81 -11.25 10.20
C LEU A 180 -4.96 -10.01 9.95
N TYR A 181 -4.76 -9.24 11.02
CA TYR A 181 -3.84 -8.13 11.07
C TYR A 181 -2.69 -8.41 12.03
N ASP A 182 -1.46 -8.41 11.53
CA ASP A 182 -0.25 -8.52 12.33
C ASP A 182 0.55 -7.21 12.20
N ASN A 183 0.78 -6.54 13.33
CA ASN A 183 1.58 -5.34 13.36
C ASN A 183 2.46 -5.32 14.61
N PRO A 184 3.69 -5.86 14.51
CA PRO A 184 4.60 -5.82 15.62
C PRO A 184 5.20 -4.42 15.84
N HIS A 185 5.46 -3.62 14.78
CA HIS A 185 6.32 -2.42 14.90
C HIS A 185 6.03 -1.24 13.93
N LEU A 186 5.08 -1.34 13.01
CA LEU A 186 4.88 -0.33 11.95
C LEU A 186 3.90 0.79 12.34
N ALA A 187 4.20 2.02 11.90
CA ALA A 187 3.27 3.14 11.95
C ALA A 187 2.11 2.93 10.97
N VAL A 188 0.91 2.68 11.51
CA VAL A 188 -0.31 2.50 10.72
C VAL A 188 -1.26 3.66 10.94
N HIS A 189 -1.48 4.41 9.86
CA HIS A 189 -2.30 5.60 9.84
C HIS A 189 -3.66 5.32 9.19
N SER A 190 -4.26 4.18 9.54
CA SER A 190 -5.47 3.66 8.90
C SER A 190 -6.48 3.21 9.94
N ARG A 191 -7.77 3.32 9.64
CA ARG A 191 -8.78 2.56 10.39
C ARG A 191 -8.62 1.08 10.06
N VAL A 192 -8.41 0.22 11.05
CA VAL A 192 -8.27 -1.23 10.81
C VAL A 192 -9.51 -1.97 11.29
N VAL A 193 -10.17 -2.66 10.36
CA VAL A 193 -11.29 -3.56 10.63
C VAL A 193 -10.79 -4.98 10.37
N ALA A 194 -10.55 -5.73 11.45
CA ALA A 194 -10.05 -7.09 11.36
C ALA A 194 -10.86 -8.06 12.21
N GLU A 195 -11.12 -9.26 11.68
CA GLU A 195 -11.68 -10.38 12.47
C GLU A 195 -10.74 -10.76 13.63
N SER A 196 -9.45 -10.53 13.44
CA SER A 196 -8.38 -11.07 14.26
C SER A 196 -7.13 -10.22 14.15
N ALA A 197 -6.42 -9.99 15.25
CA ALA A 197 -5.09 -9.43 15.22
C ALA A 197 -4.11 -10.03 16.23
N VAL A 198 -2.85 -10.00 15.85
CA VAL A 198 -1.69 -10.37 16.67
C VAL A 198 -0.89 -9.11 16.97
N TYR A 199 -0.55 -8.95 18.26
CA TYR A 199 0.23 -7.84 18.78
C TYR A 199 1.28 -8.38 19.75
N GLU A 200 2.45 -7.75 19.81
CA GLU A 200 3.42 -8.06 20.87
C GLU A 200 2.81 -7.80 22.27
N ARG A 201 3.05 -8.71 23.21
CA ARG A 201 2.61 -8.58 24.61
C ARG A 201 3.14 -7.26 25.19
N GLY A 202 2.25 -6.28 25.38
CA GLY A 202 2.57 -4.97 25.93
C GLY A 202 2.15 -3.78 25.05
N SER A 203 1.83 -4.01 23.77
CA SER A 203 1.37 -2.96 22.84
C SER A 203 -0.15 -2.74 22.85
N GLU A 204 -0.87 -3.22 23.88
CA GLU A 204 -2.33 -3.02 24.01
C GLU A 204 -2.76 -1.55 23.93
N LYS A 205 -1.86 -0.62 24.27
CA LYS A 205 -2.09 0.83 24.20
C LYS A 205 -2.17 1.40 22.78
N THR A 206 -1.71 0.69 21.76
CA THR A 206 -1.69 1.13 20.35
C THR A 206 -2.64 0.34 19.45
N ARG A 207 -3.56 -0.44 20.04
CA ARG A 207 -4.51 -1.24 19.26
C ARG A 207 -5.45 -0.33 18.44
N PRO A 208 -5.49 -0.47 17.10
CA PRO A 208 -6.42 0.25 16.24
C PRO A 208 -7.88 -0.03 16.61
N SER A 209 -8.74 0.97 16.41
CA SER A 209 -10.18 0.85 16.64
C SER A 209 -10.82 -0.06 15.58
N GLY A 210 -11.54 -1.11 16.02
CA GLY A 210 -12.25 -2.06 15.14
C GLY A 210 -11.64 -3.45 15.00
N VAL A 211 -10.55 -3.72 15.71
CA VAL A 211 -9.85 -5.01 15.69
C VAL A 211 -10.33 -5.91 16.83
N GLN A 212 -10.73 -7.16 16.56
CA GLN A 212 -10.88 -8.20 17.59
C GLN A 212 -9.54 -8.89 17.87
N GLY A 213 -9.31 -9.29 19.11
CA GLY A 213 -7.99 -9.76 19.57
C GLY A 213 -7.98 -11.27 19.54
N VAL A 214 -6.88 -11.88 19.10
CA VAL A 214 -6.78 -13.34 19.02
C VAL A 214 -5.94 -13.87 20.16
N SER A 215 -6.41 -14.94 20.80
CA SER A 215 -5.56 -15.72 21.71
C SER A 215 -4.58 -16.57 20.89
N PRO A 216 -3.30 -16.69 21.32
CA PRO A 216 -2.35 -17.60 20.69
C PRO A 216 -2.86 -19.04 20.54
N GLU A 217 -3.74 -19.48 21.45
CA GLU A 217 -4.41 -20.78 21.44
C GLU A 217 -5.34 -20.97 20.23
N SER A 218 -6.04 -19.92 19.81
CA SER A 218 -6.91 -19.97 18.62
C SER A 218 -6.06 -20.12 17.35
N LEU A 219 -4.92 -19.45 17.28
CA LEU A 219 -3.99 -19.56 16.14
C LEU A 219 -3.26 -20.91 16.11
N LEU A 220 -2.98 -21.50 17.29
CA LEU A 220 -2.47 -22.87 17.40
C LEU A 220 -3.48 -23.89 16.86
N ALA A 221 -4.77 -23.73 17.14
CA ALA A 221 -5.81 -24.61 16.61
C ALA A 221 -5.93 -24.53 15.08
N GLU A 222 -5.62 -23.38 14.50
CA GLU A 222 -5.56 -23.15 13.06
C GLU A 222 -4.29 -23.71 12.39
N GLY A 223 -3.32 -24.16 13.20
CA GLY A 223 -2.00 -24.58 12.74
C GLY A 223 -1.18 -23.44 12.14
N LEU A 224 -1.43 -22.20 12.60
CA LEU A 224 -0.75 -20.99 12.13
C LEU A 224 0.35 -20.55 13.09
N VAL A 225 0.71 -21.39 14.06
CA VAL A 225 1.70 -21.08 15.08
C VAL A 225 2.69 -22.22 15.18
N GLN A 226 3.97 -21.88 15.14
CA GLN A 226 5.08 -22.79 15.39
C GLN A 226 5.86 -22.34 16.63
N LYS A 227 6.68 -23.25 17.16
CA LYS A 227 7.58 -22.94 18.26
C LYS A 227 8.80 -22.21 17.71
N GLU A 228 9.14 -21.06 18.28
CA GLU A 228 10.35 -20.31 17.95
C GLU A 228 11.59 -21.17 18.24
N PRO A 229 12.54 -21.34 17.30
CA PRO A 229 13.74 -22.12 17.53
C PRO A 229 14.54 -21.62 18.74
N GLY A 230 14.79 -22.49 19.73
CA GLY A 230 15.55 -22.14 20.94
C GLY A 230 14.77 -21.34 21.99
N SER A 231 13.44 -21.22 21.83
CA SER A 231 12.57 -20.44 22.72
C SER A 231 11.26 -21.20 22.97
N ASP A 232 10.62 -20.97 24.12
CA ASP A 232 9.27 -21.49 24.41
C ASP A 232 8.16 -20.59 23.85
N ARG A 233 8.52 -19.58 23.06
CA ARG A 233 7.55 -18.67 22.43
C ARG A 233 6.94 -19.31 21.20
N ALA A 234 5.65 -19.03 21.05
CA ALA A 234 4.88 -19.36 19.86
C ALA A 234 4.98 -18.17 18.87
N ILE A 235 5.32 -18.44 17.61
CA ILE A 235 5.40 -17.45 16.54
C ILE A 235 4.48 -17.85 15.39
N LEU A 236 3.98 -16.89 14.63
CA LEU A 236 3.17 -17.17 13.44
C LEU A 236 3.99 -17.96 12.41
N ASP A 237 3.37 -18.98 11.82
CA ASP A 237 3.90 -19.73 10.68
C ASP A 237 3.54 -19.01 9.38
N TYR A 238 4.36 -18.02 9.04
CA TYR A 238 4.14 -17.21 7.84
C TYR A 238 4.26 -17.99 6.55
N GLU A 239 5.11 -19.03 6.51
CA GLU A 239 5.24 -19.90 5.33
C GLU A 239 3.92 -20.63 5.08
N GLU A 240 3.29 -21.16 6.13
CA GLU A 240 1.98 -21.80 6.02
C GLU A 240 0.87 -20.80 5.64
N ILE A 241 0.88 -19.58 6.20
CA ILE A 241 -0.07 -18.52 5.84
C ILE A 241 0.08 -18.14 4.36
N GLU A 242 1.31 -17.92 3.89
CA GLU A 242 1.60 -17.60 2.49
C GLU A 242 1.19 -18.76 1.57
N ARG A 243 1.53 -20.01 1.93
CA ARG A 243 1.16 -21.22 1.19
C ARG A 243 -0.35 -21.38 1.09
N ARG A 244 -1.10 -21.15 2.18
CA ARG A 244 -2.57 -21.20 2.16
C ARG A 244 -3.14 -20.12 1.26
N GLY A 245 -2.64 -18.89 1.34
CA GLY A 245 -3.01 -17.79 0.43
C GLY A 245 -2.75 -18.14 -1.04
N ALA A 246 -1.56 -18.65 -1.36
CA ALA A 246 -1.19 -19.06 -2.72
C ALA A 246 -2.05 -20.20 -3.27
N THR A 247 -2.54 -21.09 -2.39
CA THR A 247 -3.41 -22.21 -2.77
C THR A 247 -4.90 -21.91 -2.61
N ARG A 248 -5.27 -20.65 -2.31
CA ARG A 248 -6.64 -20.21 -2.00
C ARG A 248 -7.32 -21.07 -0.93
N GLN A 249 -6.52 -21.65 -0.04
CA GLN A 249 -7.02 -22.36 1.13
C GLN A 249 -7.43 -21.32 2.18
N PRO A 250 -8.51 -21.56 2.94
CA PRO A 250 -8.85 -20.70 4.06
C PRO A 250 -7.69 -20.64 5.04
N VAL A 251 -7.18 -19.43 5.33
CA VAL A 251 -6.17 -19.24 6.38
C VAL A 251 -6.74 -19.69 7.73
N PHE A 252 -8.01 -19.41 7.97
CA PHE A 252 -8.78 -19.87 9.12
C PHE A 252 -9.83 -20.89 8.71
N ARG A 253 -9.98 -21.98 9.46
CA ARG A 253 -11.13 -22.88 9.36
C ARG A 253 -12.38 -22.08 9.74
N GLY A 254 -13.41 -22.12 8.89
CA GLY A 254 -14.65 -21.37 9.12
C GLY A 254 -15.23 -21.68 10.51
N ALA A 255 -15.82 -20.66 11.13
CA ALA A 255 -16.60 -20.80 12.36
C ALA A 255 -17.81 -21.73 12.15
#